data_AF-A0A0L0S2F5-F1
#
_entry.id   AF-A0A0L0S2F5-F1
#
_cell.length_a   1.000
_cell.length_b   1.000
_cell.length_c   1.000
_cell.angle_alpha   90.00
_cell.angle_beta   90.00
_cell.angle_gamma   90.00
#
_symmetry.space_group_name_H-M   'P 1'
#
loop_
_entity.id
_entity.type
_entity.pdbx_description
1 polymer ?
#
loop_
_entity_poly.entity_id
_entity_poly.type
_entity_poly.pdbx_seq_one_letter_code
_entity_poly.pdbx_strand_id
1 'polypeptide(L)'
;MTNTPQPTSVPAAGPSTAPSRGAEPDQQAASAPAPAPAPLSCSGSALIDVEDLALGVGSSPAPAPAGDGEKKQLHPSVPFYGPCITRSLKPGETKKWCTCGLSKSQPWCDGSHRGTEFKPLVWKVPDTPQTIYDICNCKYTKKPPLCDATHMSCPMDVYKRQKACTGPHTDGVKICSACGWTPGTMLIDL
;
A
#
# COMPACT_ATOMS: atom_id res chain seq x y z
N MET A 1 30.16 -25.01 -62.39
CA MET A 1 29.12 -24.03 -62.77
C MET A 1 28.36 -23.67 -61.50
N THR A 2 28.89 -22.70 -60.75
CA THR A 2 28.37 -22.26 -59.44
C THR A 2 27.34 -21.16 -59.67
N ASN A 3 26.09 -21.38 -59.27
CA ASN A 3 25.03 -20.38 -59.36
C ASN A 3 24.65 -19.94 -57.94
N THR A 4 25.11 -18.74 -57.58
CA THR A 4 24.84 -18.08 -56.31
C THR A 4 23.62 -17.18 -56.47
N PRO A 5 22.54 -17.34 -55.68
CA PRO A 5 21.42 -16.40 -55.73
C PRO A 5 21.77 -15.07 -55.03
N GLN A 6 21.55 -13.97 -55.76
CA GLN A 6 21.71 -12.58 -55.32
C GLN A 6 20.67 -12.18 -54.24
N PRO A 7 21.03 -11.31 -53.29
CA PRO A 7 20.06 -10.74 -52.35
C PRO A 7 19.21 -9.66 -53.02
N THR A 8 17.89 -9.76 -52.85
CA THR A 8 16.89 -8.76 -53.25
C THR A 8 16.95 -7.55 -52.32
N SER A 9 17.14 -6.37 -52.89
CA SER A 9 17.14 -5.08 -52.19
C SER A 9 15.74 -4.68 -51.73
N VAL A 10 15.64 -4.23 -50.48
CA VAL A 10 14.43 -3.67 -49.88
C VAL A 10 14.44 -2.15 -50.12
N PRO A 11 13.34 -1.52 -50.59
CA PRO A 11 13.32 -0.07 -50.81
C PRO A 11 13.32 0.72 -49.49
N ALA A 12 14.08 1.82 -49.48
CA ALA A 12 14.25 2.73 -48.36
C ALA A 12 12.94 3.47 -48.01
N ALA A 13 12.62 3.52 -46.72
CA ALA A 13 11.54 4.33 -46.16
C ALA A 13 11.87 5.83 -46.29
N GLY A 14 10.94 6.59 -46.86
CA GLY A 14 11.03 8.05 -46.98
C GLY A 14 10.90 8.78 -45.63
N PRO A 15 11.27 10.07 -45.57
CA PRO A 15 11.29 10.83 -44.33
C PRO A 15 9.86 11.12 -43.82
N SER A 16 9.61 10.75 -42.57
CA SER A 16 8.40 11.05 -41.82
C SER A 16 8.38 12.54 -41.44
N THR A 17 7.46 13.30 -42.04
CA THR A 17 7.15 14.68 -41.64
C THR A 17 6.50 14.70 -40.26
N ALA A 18 7.13 15.41 -39.32
CA ALA A 18 6.59 15.66 -37.99
C ALA A 18 5.47 16.73 -38.05
N PRO A 19 4.36 16.60 -37.31
CA PRO A 19 3.37 17.66 -37.19
C PRO A 19 3.90 18.80 -36.30
N SER A 20 3.73 20.02 -36.82
CA SER A 20 4.02 21.31 -36.22
C SER A 20 3.30 21.46 -34.87
N ARG A 21 4.06 21.74 -33.81
CA ARG A 21 3.53 22.16 -32.51
C ARG A 21 2.92 23.55 -32.68
N GLY A 22 1.60 23.64 -32.50
CA GLY A 22 0.90 24.91 -32.35
C GLY A 22 1.35 25.62 -31.08
N ALA A 23 1.46 26.94 -31.18
CA ALA A 23 1.85 27.85 -30.13
C ALA A 23 0.87 27.83 -28.95
N GLU A 24 1.39 27.68 -27.72
CA GLU A 24 0.72 28.11 -26.50
C GLU A 24 0.82 29.63 -26.38
N PRO A 25 -0.28 30.36 -26.13
CA PRO A 25 -0.20 31.75 -25.70
C PRO A 25 0.14 31.85 -24.20
N ASP A 26 1.27 32.52 -23.96
CA ASP A 26 1.66 33.33 -22.82
C ASP A 26 0.63 33.58 -21.68
N GLN A 27 1.13 33.30 -20.46
CA GLN A 27 1.15 34.18 -19.28
C GLN A 27 -0.21 34.61 -18.67
N GLN A 28 -0.55 34.32 -17.41
CA GLN A 28 0.10 34.56 -16.12
C GLN A 28 -0.87 35.42 -15.29
N ALA A 29 -1.53 34.79 -14.32
CA ALA A 29 -2.14 35.49 -13.19
C ALA A 29 -1.76 34.72 -11.93
N ALA A 30 -0.57 35.01 -11.41
CA ALA A 30 -0.17 34.59 -10.07
C ALA A 30 -0.92 35.46 -9.06
N SER A 31 -1.88 34.86 -8.36
CA SER A 31 -2.48 35.47 -7.16
C SER A 31 -1.45 35.46 -6.03
N ALA A 32 -1.29 36.60 -5.38
CA ALA A 32 -0.33 36.83 -4.29
C ALA A 32 -0.51 35.82 -3.13
N PRO A 33 0.58 35.40 -2.46
CA PRO A 33 0.48 34.61 -1.24
C PRO A 33 -0.11 35.45 -0.10
N ALA A 34 -1.06 34.87 0.63
CA ALA A 34 -1.62 35.45 1.84
C ALA A 34 -0.50 35.71 2.88
N PRO A 35 -0.58 36.80 3.67
CA PRO A 35 0.43 37.12 4.67
C PRO A 35 0.48 36.04 5.76
N ALA A 36 1.69 35.66 6.15
CA ALA A 36 1.94 34.76 7.26
C ALA A 36 1.39 35.36 8.58
N PRO A 37 0.72 34.56 9.44
CA PRO A 37 0.31 35.03 10.75
C PRO A 37 1.54 35.30 11.64
N ALA A 38 1.48 36.40 12.39
CA ALA A 38 2.50 36.80 13.36
C ALA A 38 2.72 35.73 14.46
N PRO A 39 3.93 35.64 15.05
CA PRO A 39 4.18 34.72 16.15
C PRO A 39 3.32 35.11 17.35
N LEU A 40 2.46 34.19 17.78
CA LEU A 40 1.70 34.33 19.02
C LEU A 40 2.67 34.19 20.19
N SER A 41 2.91 35.30 20.88
CA SER A 41 3.63 35.37 22.15
C SER A 41 2.90 34.53 23.20
N CYS A 42 3.49 33.40 23.60
CA CYS A 42 3.04 32.65 24.77
C CYS A 42 3.57 33.35 26.02
N SER A 43 2.74 34.18 26.63
CA SER A 43 2.95 34.70 27.98
C SER A 43 1.60 34.79 28.65
N GLY A 44 1.31 33.81 29.50
CA GLY A 44 0.07 33.78 30.26
C GLY A 44 -0.15 32.42 30.91
N SER A 45 0.46 32.23 32.08
CA SER A 45 0.00 31.22 33.04
C SER A 45 -1.47 31.51 33.40
N ALA A 46 -2.37 30.63 32.98
CA ALA A 46 -3.68 30.51 33.57
C ALA A 46 -3.95 29.02 33.76
N LEU A 47 -3.78 28.59 35.01
CA LEU A 47 -4.29 27.31 35.50
C LEU A 47 -5.80 27.36 35.32
N ILE A 48 -6.35 26.37 34.61
CA ILE A 48 -7.79 26.11 34.62
C ILE A 48 -8.02 24.84 35.44
N ASP A 49 -8.76 25.02 36.53
CA ASP A 49 -9.26 23.99 37.41
C ASP A 49 -10.10 22.96 36.64
N VAL A 50 -9.83 21.68 36.93
CA VAL A 50 -10.42 20.51 36.29
C VAL A 50 -11.63 20.03 37.07
N GLU A 51 -12.76 20.72 36.98
CA GLU A 51 -14.04 20.12 37.40
C GLU A 51 -15.22 20.67 36.59
N ASP A 52 -15.99 19.73 36.05
CA ASP A 52 -17.32 19.86 35.46
C ASP A 52 -17.46 20.40 34.01
N LEU A 53 -17.42 19.48 33.04
CA LEU A 53 -18.39 19.51 31.93
C LEU A 53 -18.62 18.10 31.39
N ALA A 54 -19.46 17.36 32.09
CA ALA A 54 -20.08 16.14 31.58
C ALA A 54 -21.30 16.50 30.74
N LEU A 55 -21.20 16.51 29.40
CA LEU A 55 -22.35 16.36 28.49
C LEU A 55 -21.98 15.60 27.20
N GLY A 56 -22.35 14.32 27.20
CA GLY A 56 -22.69 13.42 26.08
C GLY A 56 -22.19 13.71 24.65
N VAL A 57 -21.22 12.92 24.21
CA VAL A 57 -21.14 12.46 22.81
C VAL A 57 -21.32 10.95 22.83
N GLY A 58 -22.33 10.46 22.10
CA GLY A 58 -22.61 9.03 21.97
C GLY A 58 -21.42 8.31 21.36
N SER A 59 -20.71 7.55 22.20
CA SER A 59 -19.75 6.55 21.75
C SER A 59 -20.54 5.44 21.07
N SER A 60 -20.46 5.39 19.74
CA SER A 60 -20.82 4.19 18.98
C SER A 60 -20.09 3.00 19.61
N PRO A 61 -20.76 1.87 19.91
CA PRO A 61 -20.14 0.79 20.64
C PRO A 61 -18.92 0.29 19.86
N ALA A 62 -17.74 0.40 20.46
CA ALA A 62 -16.61 -0.40 20.07
C ALA A 62 -17.07 -1.87 20.09
N PRO A 63 -16.76 -2.67 19.05
CA PRO A 63 -17.10 -4.08 19.09
C PRO A 63 -16.51 -4.71 20.35
N ALA A 64 -17.35 -5.44 21.10
CA ALA A 64 -16.97 -6.13 22.32
C ALA A 64 -15.70 -6.97 22.10
N PRO A 65 -14.80 -7.07 23.10
CA PRO A 65 -13.66 -7.96 23.01
C PRO A 65 -14.17 -9.40 22.87
N ALA A 66 -13.99 -9.98 21.69
CA ALA A 66 -14.16 -11.41 21.50
C ALA A 66 -13.12 -12.14 22.37
N GLY A 67 -13.59 -13.15 23.12
CA GLY A 67 -12.88 -13.82 24.20
C GLY A 67 -11.46 -14.31 23.90
N ASP A 68 -10.73 -14.43 25.00
CA ASP A 68 -9.35 -14.86 25.25
C ASP A 68 -9.10 -16.34 24.86
N GLY A 69 -9.21 -16.62 23.57
CA GLY A 69 -8.31 -17.59 22.95
C GLY A 69 -7.11 -16.82 22.42
N GLU A 70 -5.92 -17.01 22.99
CA GLU A 70 -4.67 -16.42 22.48
C GLU A 70 -4.45 -16.85 21.02
N LYS A 71 -4.90 -16.03 20.07
CA LYS A 71 -4.77 -16.31 18.63
C LYS A 71 -3.32 -16.09 18.24
N LYS A 72 -2.62 -17.15 17.86
CA LYS A 72 -1.27 -17.10 17.28
C LYS A 72 -1.16 -15.97 16.26
N GLN A 73 -0.34 -14.96 16.56
CA GLN A 73 -0.15 -13.80 15.68
C GLN A 73 0.66 -14.21 14.45
N LEU A 74 0.01 -14.24 13.28
CA LEU A 74 0.66 -14.54 12.00
C LEU A 74 1.29 -13.28 11.40
N HIS A 75 2.50 -13.41 10.86
CA HIS A 75 3.25 -12.32 10.26
C HIS A 75 3.33 -12.50 8.74
N PRO A 76 2.68 -11.64 7.95
CA PRO A 76 2.71 -11.72 6.50
C PRO A 76 4.05 -11.22 5.93
N SER A 77 4.34 -11.61 4.69
CA SER A 77 5.43 -11.02 3.93
C SER A 77 5.05 -9.62 3.48
N VAL A 78 6.04 -8.76 3.29
CA VAL A 78 5.83 -7.40 2.80
C VAL A 78 6.24 -7.32 1.34
N PRO A 79 5.29 -7.27 0.38
CA PRO A 79 5.59 -7.04 -1.02
C PRO A 79 6.21 -5.66 -1.28
N PHE A 80 5.68 -4.63 -0.61
CA PHE A 80 6.08 -3.24 -0.79
C PHE A 80 5.68 -2.39 0.42
N TYR A 81 6.55 -1.49 0.85
CA TYR A 81 6.32 -0.54 1.95
C TYR A 81 5.64 0.75 1.47
N GLY A 82 4.54 0.61 0.74
CA GLY A 82 3.68 1.71 0.28
C GLY A 82 2.29 1.20 -0.09
N PRO A 83 1.30 2.08 -0.30
CA PRO A 83 -0.03 1.68 -0.75
C PRO A 83 -0.03 1.24 -2.23
N CYS A 84 -0.97 0.37 -2.59
CA CYS A 84 -1.38 0.15 -3.98
C CYS A 84 -2.51 1.12 -4.31
N ILE A 85 -2.24 2.09 -5.17
CA ILE A 85 -3.23 3.03 -5.69
C ILE A 85 -4.13 2.28 -6.66
N THR A 86 -5.38 2.01 -6.26
CA THR A 86 -6.36 1.31 -7.10
C THR A 86 -7.40 2.30 -7.61
N ARG A 87 -7.69 2.25 -8.92
CA ARG A 87 -8.72 3.05 -9.57
C ARG A 87 -9.86 2.15 -10.08
N SER A 88 -11.00 2.76 -10.39
CA SER A 88 -12.10 2.10 -11.11
C SER A 88 -12.71 0.89 -10.38
N LEU A 89 -12.75 0.91 -9.05
CA LEU A 89 -13.51 -0.07 -8.28
C LEU A 89 -15.01 0.24 -8.38
N LYS A 90 -15.81 -0.79 -8.65
CA LYS A 90 -17.26 -0.63 -8.76
C LYS A 90 -17.88 -0.61 -7.36
N PRO A 91 -18.71 0.38 -7.00
CA PRO A 91 -19.46 0.36 -5.75
C PRO A 91 -20.22 -0.95 -5.56
N GLY A 92 -20.18 -1.52 -4.36
CA GLY A 92 -20.82 -2.79 -4.05
C GLY A 92 -20.11 -4.05 -4.53
N GLU A 93 -19.05 -3.92 -5.35
CA GLU A 93 -18.25 -5.07 -5.78
C GLU A 93 -17.56 -5.74 -4.60
N THR A 94 -17.48 -7.07 -4.62
CA THR A 94 -16.71 -7.83 -3.63
C THR A 94 -15.30 -8.10 -4.15
N LYS A 95 -14.29 -7.65 -3.40
CA LYS A 95 -12.88 -7.95 -3.66
C LYS A 95 -12.30 -8.83 -2.56
N LYS A 96 -11.24 -9.57 -2.88
CA LYS A 96 -10.48 -10.39 -1.93
C LYS A 96 -9.09 -9.80 -1.77
N TRP A 97 -8.84 -9.12 -0.66
CA TRP A 97 -7.55 -8.53 -0.35
C TRP A 97 -6.54 -9.60 0.07
N CYS A 98 -5.33 -9.52 -0.46
CA CYS A 98 -4.23 -10.42 -0.10
C CYS A 98 -3.78 -10.09 1.33
N THR A 99 -3.81 -11.07 2.23
CA THR A 99 -3.34 -10.92 3.62
C THR A 99 -1.95 -11.50 3.84
N CYS A 100 -1.48 -12.42 2.99
CA CYS A 100 -0.19 -13.12 3.16
C CYS A 100 1.02 -12.40 2.57
N GLY A 101 0.83 -11.49 1.62
CA GLY A 101 1.91 -10.86 0.86
C GLY A 101 2.44 -11.67 -0.33
N LEU A 102 2.01 -12.92 -0.53
CA LEU A 102 2.53 -13.78 -1.60
C LEU A 102 1.90 -13.58 -2.98
N SER A 103 0.83 -12.77 -3.09
CA SER A 103 0.13 -12.59 -4.36
C SER A 103 1.01 -11.87 -5.39
N LYS A 104 0.97 -12.34 -6.64
CA LYS A 104 1.58 -11.68 -7.81
C LYS A 104 0.68 -10.59 -8.39
N SER A 105 -0.60 -10.54 -8.01
CA SER A 105 -1.57 -9.53 -8.43
C SER A 105 -1.97 -8.59 -7.28
N GLN A 106 -0.97 -8.13 -6.53
CA GLN A 106 -1.20 -7.17 -5.44
C GLN A 106 -2.07 -5.98 -5.91
N PRO A 107 -3.00 -5.49 -5.08
CA PRO A 107 -3.22 -5.87 -3.68
C PRO A 107 -4.18 -7.06 -3.50
N TRP A 108 -4.64 -7.66 -4.59
CA TRP A 108 -5.70 -8.67 -4.58
C TRP A 108 -5.13 -10.09 -4.44
N CYS A 109 -5.97 -11.00 -3.94
CA CYS A 109 -5.61 -12.39 -3.79
C CYS A 109 -5.68 -13.14 -5.13
N ASP A 110 -4.58 -13.77 -5.53
CA ASP A 110 -4.47 -14.68 -6.69
C ASP A 110 -4.56 -16.17 -6.30
N GLY A 111 -4.56 -16.50 -5.01
CA GLY A 111 -4.54 -17.87 -4.50
C GLY A 111 -3.17 -18.36 -4.04
N SER A 112 -2.11 -17.56 -4.13
CA SER A 112 -0.75 -17.91 -3.69
C SER A 112 -0.66 -18.27 -2.20
N HIS A 113 -1.64 -17.86 -1.38
CA HIS A 113 -1.76 -18.22 0.04
C HIS A 113 -2.06 -19.71 0.29
N ARG A 114 -2.48 -20.49 -0.71
CA ARG A 114 -2.82 -21.91 -0.52
C ARG A 114 -1.61 -22.69 0.05
N GLY A 115 -1.86 -23.47 1.10
CA GLY A 115 -0.82 -24.18 1.85
C GLY A 115 -0.14 -23.34 2.93
N THR A 116 -0.68 -22.17 3.28
CA THR A 116 -0.26 -21.35 4.42
C THR A 116 -1.42 -21.17 5.40
N GLU A 117 -1.15 -20.60 6.58
CA GLU A 117 -2.18 -20.28 7.59
C GLU A 117 -3.02 -19.04 7.21
N PHE A 118 -2.63 -18.29 6.17
CA PHE A 118 -3.32 -17.07 5.76
C PHE A 118 -4.57 -17.33 4.93
N LYS A 119 -5.61 -16.55 5.19
CA LYS A 119 -6.84 -16.49 4.39
C LYS A 119 -7.06 -15.07 3.87
N PRO A 120 -7.47 -14.88 2.61
CA PRO A 120 -7.73 -13.54 2.06
C PRO A 120 -8.92 -12.91 2.79
N LEU A 121 -8.88 -11.58 2.92
CA LEU A 121 -9.96 -10.81 3.52
C LEU A 121 -10.97 -10.43 2.43
N VAL A 122 -12.23 -10.79 2.63
CA VAL A 122 -13.32 -10.37 1.75
C VAL A 122 -13.71 -8.94 2.12
N TRP A 123 -13.68 -8.03 1.15
CA TRP A 123 -14.03 -6.64 1.33
C TRP A 123 -15.06 -6.23 0.28
N LYS A 124 -16.15 -5.61 0.74
CA LYS A 124 -17.14 -4.97 -0.12
C LYS A 124 -16.69 -3.54 -0.37
N VAL A 125 -16.55 -3.16 -1.65
CA VAL A 125 -16.28 -1.76 -2.04
C VAL A 125 -17.44 -0.90 -1.52
N PRO A 126 -17.17 0.21 -0.81
CA PRO A 126 -18.21 1.10 -0.32
C PRO A 126 -19.17 1.53 -1.43
N ASP A 127 -20.45 1.64 -1.08
CA ASP A 127 -21.48 2.05 -2.04
C ASP A 127 -21.28 3.52 -2.50
N THR A 128 -20.54 4.32 -1.73
CA THR A 128 -20.06 5.65 -2.16
C THR A 128 -18.80 5.50 -3.03
N PRO A 129 -18.84 5.89 -4.32
CA PRO A 129 -17.70 5.77 -5.21
C PRO A 129 -16.58 6.73 -4.82
N GLN A 130 -15.34 6.25 -4.94
CA GLN A 130 -14.14 7.08 -4.90
C GLN A 130 -13.33 6.82 -6.17
N THR A 131 -12.69 7.86 -6.70
CA THR A 131 -11.83 7.74 -7.89
C THR A 131 -10.59 6.89 -7.61
N ILE A 132 -10.06 6.99 -6.38
CA ILE A 132 -8.81 6.38 -5.94
C ILE A 132 -9.04 5.72 -4.58
N TYR A 133 -8.53 4.51 -4.41
CA TYR A 133 -8.41 3.83 -3.13
C TYR A 133 -6.95 3.48 -2.87
N ASP A 134 -6.43 3.90 -1.73
CA ASP A 134 -5.12 3.46 -1.25
C ASP A 134 -5.28 2.15 -0.49
N ILE A 135 -4.98 1.04 -1.16
CA ILE A 135 -5.07 -0.29 -0.59
C ILE A 135 -3.73 -0.66 0.05
N CYS A 136 -3.74 -1.19 1.27
CA CYS A 136 -2.54 -1.55 1.99
C CYS A 136 -1.73 -2.62 1.23
N ASN A 137 -0.47 -2.31 0.91
CA ASN A 137 0.45 -3.31 0.38
C ASN A 137 1.39 -3.90 1.44
N CYS A 138 1.67 -3.20 2.55
CA CYS A 138 2.57 -3.72 3.58
C CYS A 138 1.96 -4.83 4.45
N LYS A 139 0.63 -5.01 4.43
CA LYS A 139 -0.13 -6.03 5.18
C LYS A 139 -0.20 -5.83 6.71
N TYR A 140 0.29 -4.70 7.22
CA TYR A 140 0.24 -4.34 8.65
C TYR A 140 -0.78 -3.24 9.00
N THR A 141 -1.67 -2.86 8.06
CA THR A 141 -2.72 -1.88 8.35
C THR A 141 -3.64 -2.33 9.49
N LYS A 142 -4.02 -1.39 10.35
CA LYS A 142 -5.04 -1.56 11.39
C LYS A 142 -6.46 -1.35 10.85
N LYS A 143 -6.60 -0.91 9.60
CA LYS A 143 -7.88 -0.63 8.91
C LYS A 143 -7.98 -1.40 7.58
N PRO A 144 -7.91 -2.73 7.60
CA PRO A 144 -7.88 -3.50 6.36
C PRO A 144 -9.18 -3.33 5.54
N PRO A 145 -9.10 -3.27 4.21
CA PRO A 145 -7.88 -3.39 3.40
C PRO A 145 -7.17 -2.06 3.12
N LEU A 146 -7.65 -0.95 3.68
CA LEU A 146 -7.17 0.41 3.36
C LEU A 146 -5.82 0.71 4.01
N CYS A 147 -5.04 1.57 3.36
CA CYS A 147 -3.80 2.08 3.91
C CYS A 147 -4.08 3.04 5.08
N ASP A 148 -3.32 2.90 6.16
CA ASP A 148 -3.38 3.76 7.35
C ASP A 148 -2.01 4.35 7.71
N ALA A 149 -1.09 4.40 6.74
CA ALA A 149 0.30 4.81 6.89
C ALA A 149 1.18 3.93 7.82
N THR A 150 0.70 2.76 8.29
CA THR A 150 1.55 1.83 9.08
C THR A 150 2.83 1.40 8.34
N HIS A 151 2.84 1.47 7.01
CA HIS A 151 4.03 1.18 6.20
C HIS A 151 5.22 2.13 6.44
N MET A 152 5.03 3.27 7.10
CA MET A 152 6.11 4.20 7.45
C MET A 152 6.96 3.69 8.62
N SER A 153 6.36 2.98 9.57
CA SER A 153 7.03 2.46 10.76
C SER A 153 7.27 0.95 10.74
N CYS A 154 6.41 0.18 10.06
CA CYS A 154 6.53 -1.27 10.06
C CYS A 154 7.82 -1.87 9.44
N PRO A 155 8.60 -1.21 8.54
CA PRO A 155 9.86 -1.78 8.06
C PRO A 155 10.82 -2.18 9.19
N MET A 156 10.92 -1.33 10.22
CA MET A 156 11.79 -1.60 11.37
C MET A 156 11.28 -2.76 12.22
N ASP A 157 9.96 -2.87 12.40
CA ASP A 157 9.35 -3.97 13.14
C ASP A 157 9.51 -5.30 12.40
N VAL A 158 9.36 -5.28 11.07
CA VAL A 158 9.61 -6.45 10.21
C VAL A 158 11.07 -6.88 10.29
N TYR A 159 12.01 -5.94 10.14
CA TYR A 159 13.44 -6.23 10.24
C TYR A 159 13.81 -6.87 11.58
N LYS A 160 13.41 -6.24 12.70
CA LYS A 160 13.70 -6.75 14.05
C LYS A 160 13.16 -8.15 14.24
N ARG A 161 11.93 -8.41 13.80
CA ARG A 161 11.29 -9.71 13.93
C ARG A 161 11.94 -10.77 13.04
N GLN A 162 12.31 -10.45 11.81
CA GLN A 162 13.01 -11.37 10.92
C GLN A 162 14.40 -11.72 11.48
N LYS A 163 15.15 -10.72 11.98
CA LYS A 163 16.45 -10.92 12.61
C LYS A 163 16.39 -11.77 13.88
N ALA A 164 15.33 -11.61 14.68
CA ALA A 164 15.11 -12.39 15.90
C ALA A 164 14.49 -13.78 15.64
N CYS A 165 14.12 -14.09 14.41
CA CYS A 165 13.43 -15.33 14.10
C CYS A 165 14.41 -16.50 14.04
N THR A 166 14.13 -17.54 14.82
CA THR A 166 14.87 -18.80 14.85
C THR A 166 14.20 -19.92 14.04
N GLY A 167 13.17 -19.59 13.27
CA GLY A 167 12.42 -20.53 12.46
C GLY A 167 13.19 -21.03 11.23
N PRO A 168 12.77 -22.14 10.62
CA PRO A 168 13.42 -22.66 9.41
C PRO A 168 13.14 -21.72 8.21
N HIS A 169 14.20 -21.10 7.69
CA HIS A 169 14.18 -20.28 6.48
C HIS A 169 14.84 -21.02 5.32
N THR A 170 14.10 -22.01 4.78
CA THR A 170 14.55 -22.87 3.69
C THR A 170 13.64 -22.72 2.47
N ASP A 171 14.13 -23.02 1.27
CA ASP A 171 13.36 -22.90 0.02
C ASP A 171 12.07 -23.75 -0.03
N GLY A 172 11.98 -24.79 0.81
CA GLY A 172 10.76 -25.62 0.94
C GLY A 172 9.59 -24.92 1.64
N VAL A 173 9.80 -23.77 2.29
CA VAL A 173 8.78 -23.03 3.03
C VAL A 173 8.32 -21.82 2.22
N LYS A 174 7.01 -21.71 1.95
CA LYS A 174 6.44 -20.55 1.23
C LYS A 174 6.59 -19.24 1.99
N ILE A 175 6.32 -19.28 3.28
CA ILE A 175 6.42 -18.13 4.20
C ILE A 175 6.62 -18.65 5.62
N CYS A 176 7.54 -18.06 6.37
CA CYS A 176 7.62 -18.25 7.80
C CYS A 176 6.54 -17.40 8.48
N SER A 177 5.45 -18.00 8.95
CA SER A 177 4.35 -17.26 9.58
C SER A 177 4.72 -16.60 10.92
N ALA A 178 5.88 -16.97 11.50
CA ALA A 178 6.41 -16.33 12.69
C ALA A 178 7.08 -14.97 12.41
N CYS A 179 7.63 -14.75 11.22
CA CYS A 179 8.39 -13.51 10.93
C CYS A 179 8.07 -12.84 9.59
N GLY A 180 7.39 -13.52 8.67
CA GLY A 180 7.07 -13.06 7.32
C GLY A 180 8.18 -13.25 6.29
N TRP A 181 9.24 -14.01 6.62
CA TRP A 181 10.31 -14.35 5.67
C TRP A 181 9.78 -15.23 4.53
N THR A 182 10.27 -14.99 3.31
CA THR A 182 9.94 -15.76 2.11
C THR A 182 11.20 -16.05 1.30
N PRO A 183 11.30 -17.21 0.61
CA PRO A 183 12.42 -17.51 -0.26
C PRO A 183 12.61 -16.43 -1.34
N GLY A 184 13.86 -16.07 -1.62
CA GLY A 184 14.22 -15.05 -2.62
C GLY A 184 14.08 -13.59 -2.13
N THR A 185 13.61 -13.34 -0.91
CA THR A 185 13.73 -12.02 -0.28
C THR A 185 15.11 -11.90 0.35
N MET A 186 16.03 -11.18 -0.32
CA MET A 186 17.31 -10.82 0.27
C MET A 186 17.03 -9.90 1.48
N LEU A 187 17.40 -10.34 2.68
CA LEU A 187 17.56 -9.43 3.81
C LEU A 187 18.62 -8.42 3.37
N ILE A 188 18.26 -7.13 3.34
CA ILE A 188 19.26 -6.09 3.17
C ILE A 188 20.03 -6.10 4.49
N ASP A 189 21.23 -6.67 4.47
CA ASP A 189 22.21 -6.49 5.53
C ASP A 189 22.65 -5.02 5.47
N LEU A 190 21.90 -4.16 6.18
CA LEU A 190 22.18 -2.74 6.37
C LEU A 190 23.39 -2.52 7.29
#